data_AF-A0A5M9PTC3-F1
#
_entry.id   AF-A0A5M9PTC3-F1
#
_cell.length_a   1.000
_cell.length_b   1.000
_cell.length_c   1.000
_cell.angle_alpha   90.00
_cell.angle_beta   90.00
_cell.angle_gamma   90.00
#
_symmetry.space_group_name_H-M   'P 1'
#
loop_
_entity.id
_entity.type
_entity.pdbx_description
1 polymer ?
#
loop_
_entity_poly.entity_id
_entity_poly.type
_entity_poly.pdbx_seq_one_letter_code
_entity_poly.pdbx_strand_id
1 'polypeptide(L)'
;MKRININLEELDYLFIFDYYDYPLSFISKKIEGNYYFFYFIDYSTYFIKRLSIKDISLIFTDTPTRTILEEFKLSEDFNVIEYSTSNEKTFIKTIAEYELETNTNIEEFFPDEESKFEEDLISRKPFLLLKESYTEFFPDILKKRECSKSSFGV
;
A
#
# COMPACT_ATOMS: atom_id res chain seq x y z
N MET A 1 -18.14 -4.95 4.78
CA MET A 1 -17.03 -4.87 3.82
C MET A 1 -17.14 -5.97 2.78
N LYS A 2 -16.75 -5.69 1.53
CA LYS A 2 -16.60 -6.70 0.48
C LYS A 2 -15.43 -7.60 0.89
N ARG A 3 -15.60 -8.93 0.90
CA ARG A 3 -14.48 -9.86 1.13
C ARG A 3 -13.52 -9.72 -0.05
N ILE A 4 -12.34 -9.16 0.19
CA ILE A 4 -11.24 -9.21 -0.78
C ILE A 4 -10.49 -10.50 -0.46
N ASN A 5 -10.28 -11.35 -1.47
CA ASN A 5 -9.52 -12.57 -1.28
C ASN A 5 -8.04 -12.31 -1.59
N ILE A 6 -7.24 -12.08 -0.56
CA ILE A 6 -5.79 -11.84 -0.69
C ILE A 6 -5.08 -13.08 -0.18
N ASN A 7 -4.35 -13.76 -1.06
CA ASN A 7 -3.39 -14.79 -0.67
C ASN A 7 -2.01 -14.13 -0.54
N LEU A 8 -1.51 -13.95 0.69
CA LEU A 8 -0.23 -13.29 0.92
C LEU A 8 0.96 -14.07 0.34
N GLU A 9 0.86 -15.40 0.24
CA GLU A 9 1.93 -16.27 -0.27
C GLU A 9 2.09 -16.17 -1.80
N GLU A 10 1.01 -15.81 -2.51
CA GLU A 10 0.97 -15.69 -3.96
C GLU A 10 0.98 -14.23 -4.43
N LEU A 11 1.34 -13.29 -3.54
CA LEU A 11 1.39 -11.88 -3.89
C LEU A 11 2.46 -11.60 -4.92
N ASP A 12 2.01 -11.15 -6.09
CA ASP A 12 2.86 -10.55 -7.10
C ASP A 12 3.20 -9.11 -6.71
N TYR A 13 4.50 -8.79 -6.63
CA TYR A 13 4.97 -7.45 -6.31
C TYR A 13 5.14 -6.59 -7.57
N LEU A 14 4.73 -5.33 -7.49
CA LEU A 14 5.05 -4.30 -8.49
C LEU A 14 6.31 -3.53 -8.07
N PHE A 15 6.39 -3.16 -6.79
CA PHE A 15 7.55 -2.51 -6.18
C PHE A 15 7.76 -3.09 -4.79
N ILE A 16 9.01 -3.24 -4.37
CA ILE A 16 9.36 -3.48 -2.97
C ILE A 16 10.34 -2.38 -2.57
N PHE A 17 9.97 -1.54 -1.61
CA PHE A 17 10.79 -0.39 -1.22
C PHE A 17 11.74 -0.72 -0.07
N ASP A 18 11.25 -1.46 0.93
CA ASP A 18 12.04 -1.87 2.09
C ASP A 18 11.91 -3.37 2.35
N TYR A 19 12.96 -3.96 2.92
CA TYR A 19 13.03 -5.39 3.21
C TYR A 19 13.68 -5.64 4.58
N TYR A 20 13.15 -6.60 5.33
CA TYR A 20 13.80 -7.17 6.50
C TYR A 20 14.07 -8.67 6.26
N ASP A 21 13.39 -9.56 6.97
CA ASP A 21 13.28 -10.97 6.57
C ASP A 21 12.20 -11.16 5.49
N TYR A 22 11.22 -10.26 5.47
CA TYR A 22 10.10 -10.19 4.52
C TYR A 22 10.00 -8.76 3.93
N PRO A 23 9.31 -8.57 2.79
CA PRO A 23 9.01 -7.23 2.27
C PRO A 23 8.32 -6.38 3.34
N LEU A 24 9.00 -5.32 3.79
CA LEU A 24 8.50 -4.43 4.84
C LEU A 24 7.49 -3.45 4.27
N SER A 25 7.79 -2.86 3.11
CA SER A 25 6.91 -1.90 2.44
C SER A 25 6.88 -2.20 0.95
N PHE A 26 5.69 -2.37 0.38
CA PHE A 26 5.58 -2.75 -1.03
C PHE A 26 4.24 -2.35 -1.66
N ILE A 27 4.24 -2.27 -3.00
CA ILE A 27 3.03 -2.16 -3.80
C ILE A 27 2.86 -3.47 -4.57
N SER A 28 1.70 -4.09 -4.43
CA SER A 28 1.33 -5.29 -5.19
C SER A 28 1.02 -4.95 -6.65
N LYS A 29 1.17 -5.93 -7.55
CA LYS A 29 0.41 -5.93 -8.81
C LYS A 29 -1.08 -5.99 -8.48
N LYS A 30 -1.94 -5.75 -9.48
CA LYS A 30 -3.38 -5.62 -9.24
C LYS A 30 -3.99 -6.86 -8.61
N ILE A 31 -4.67 -6.67 -7.48
CA ILE A 31 -5.54 -7.66 -6.85
C ILE A 31 -6.98 -7.20 -7.11
N GLU A 32 -7.78 -8.06 -7.74
CA GLU A 32 -9.16 -7.73 -8.14
C GLU A 32 -9.27 -6.37 -8.90
N GLY A 33 -8.24 -6.06 -9.72
CA GLY A 33 -8.18 -4.84 -10.53
C GLY A 33 -7.65 -3.58 -9.82
N ASN A 34 -7.23 -3.67 -8.56
CA ASN A 34 -6.76 -2.52 -7.77
C ASN A 34 -5.32 -2.74 -7.28
N TYR A 35 -4.56 -1.65 -7.18
CA TYR A 35 -3.25 -1.67 -6.54
C TYR A 35 -3.42 -1.44 -5.03
N TYR A 36 -2.58 -2.11 -4.25
CA TYR A 36 -2.56 -1.98 -2.81
C TYR A 36 -1.13 -1.75 -2.33
N PHE A 37 -0.98 -0.82 -1.39
CA PHE A 37 0.22 -0.67 -0.60
C PHE A 37 0.10 -1.52 0.67
N PHE A 38 1.19 -2.17 1.01
CA PHE A 38 1.32 -3.00 2.20
C PHE A 38 2.48 -2.49 3.05
N TYR A 39 2.29 -2.53 4.36
CA TYR A 39 3.34 -2.27 5.33
C TYR A 39 3.31 -3.36 6.42
N PHE A 40 4.43 -4.06 6.60
CA PHE A 40 4.57 -5.17 7.53
C PHE A 40 4.46 -4.69 8.98
N ILE A 41 3.69 -5.42 9.79
CA ILE A 41 3.55 -5.20 11.22
C ILE A 41 4.33 -6.29 11.95
N ASP A 42 3.96 -7.54 11.69
CA ASP A 42 4.60 -8.74 12.24
C ASP A 42 4.35 -9.96 11.35
N TYR A 43 4.91 -11.11 11.75
CA TYR A 43 4.91 -12.43 11.09
C TYR A 43 3.92 -12.62 9.94
N SER A 44 2.62 -12.44 10.20
CA SER A 44 1.55 -12.70 9.24
C SER A 44 0.58 -11.51 9.09
N THR A 45 0.99 -10.33 9.53
CA THR A 45 0.13 -9.16 9.67
C THR A 45 0.71 -7.96 8.94
N TYR A 46 -0.13 -7.30 8.14
CA TYR A 46 0.23 -6.09 7.41
C TYR A 46 -0.84 -5.02 7.60
N PHE A 47 -0.44 -3.75 7.54
CA PHE A 47 -1.35 -2.72 7.07
C PHE A 47 -1.55 -2.86 5.57
N ILE A 48 -2.77 -2.61 5.12
CA ILE A 48 -3.13 -2.60 3.70
C ILE A 48 -3.94 -1.35 3.36
N LYS A 49 -3.54 -0.67 2.28
CA LYS A 49 -4.23 0.49 1.71
C LYS A 49 -4.53 0.25 0.24
N ARG A 50 -5.80 0.35 -0.16
CA ARG A 50 -6.13 0.45 -1.59
C ARG A 50 -5.65 1.79 -2.12
N LEU A 51 -4.89 1.79 -3.21
CA LEU A 51 -4.26 2.99 -3.73
C LEU A 51 -5.18 3.77 -4.69
N SER A 52 -5.42 5.03 -4.35
CA SER A 52 -5.99 6.05 -5.23
C SER A 52 -4.91 6.84 -5.96
N ILE A 53 -5.32 7.74 -6.87
CA ILE A 53 -4.38 8.68 -7.52
C ILE A 53 -3.60 9.50 -6.49
N LYS A 54 -4.28 9.99 -5.44
CA LYS A 54 -3.65 10.82 -4.41
C LYS A 54 -2.60 10.03 -3.63
N ASP A 55 -2.92 8.79 -3.29
CA ASP A 55 -2.03 7.91 -2.52
C ASP A 55 -0.77 7.57 -3.31
N ILE A 56 -0.92 7.27 -4.62
CA ILE A 56 0.22 7.05 -5.50
C ILE A 56 1.08 8.32 -5.58
N SER A 57 0.49 9.48 -5.80
CA SER A 57 1.26 10.73 -5.83
C SER A 57 1.99 10.99 -4.50
N LEU A 58 1.35 10.72 -3.36
CA LEU A 58 1.93 10.88 -2.03
C LEU A 58 3.14 9.95 -1.81
N ILE A 59 3.04 8.69 -2.23
CA ILE A 59 4.17 7.74 -2.14
C ILE A 59 5.36 8.27 -2.94
N PHE A 60 5.14 8.69 -4.19
CA PHE A 60 6.20 9.10 -5.11
C PHE A 60 6.64 10.57 -4.97
N THR A 61 6.35 11.26 -3.86
CA THR A 61 6.87 12.61 -3.57
C THR A 61 8.16 12.65 -2.74
N ASP A 62 8.74 11.51 -2.35
CA ASP A 62 9.86 11.42 -1.36
C ASP A 62 9.45 11.88 0.05
N THR A 63 8.19 11.57 0.39
CA THR A 63 7.64 11.75 1.72
C THR A 63 8.15 10.63 2.64
N PRO A 64 8.48 10.92 3.91
CA PRO A 64 8.82 9.87 4.86
C PRO A 64 7.71 8.80 4.98
N THR A 65 8.11 7.54 5.12
CA THR A 65 7.21 6.39 5.22
C THR A 65 6.23 6.54 6.37
N ARG A 66 6.68 7.08 7.51
CA ARG A 66 5.81 7.40 8.64
C ARG A 66 4.66 8.34 8.24
N THR A 67 4.99 9.45 7.59
CA THR A 67 3.99 10.44 7.13
C THR A 67 3.02 9.83 6.11
N ILE A 68 3.50 8.92 5.23
CA ILE A 68 2.62 8.17 4.32
C ILE A 68 1.58 7.35 5.11
N LEU A 69 2.02 6.63 6.14
CA LEU A 69 1.13 5.82 6.98
C LEU A 69 0.17 6.67 7.83
N GLU A 70 0.61 7.81 8.34
CA GLU A 70 -0.23 8.77 9.07
C GLU A 70 -1.35 9.32 8.16
N GLU A 71 -1.05 9.67 6.92
CA GLU A 71 -2.06 10.08 5.94
C GLU A 71 -3.01 8.92 5.57
N PHE A 72 -2.49 7.69 5.43
CA PHE A 72 -3.32 6.53 5.16
C PHE A 72 -4.26 6.21 6.32
N LYS A 73 -3.81 6.36 7.57
CA LYS A 73 -4.63 6.15 8.78
C LYS A 73 -5.91 6.98 8.79
N LEU A 74 -5.92 8.14 8.13
CA LEU A 74 -7.10 9.00 8.03
C LEU A 74 -8.15 8.49 7.02
N SER A 75 -7.85 7.43 6.25
CA SER A 75 -8.71 6.89 5.20
C SER A 75 -9.46 5.63 5.65
N GLU A 76 -10.74 5.54 5.31
CA GLU A 76 -11.60 4.38 5.67
C GLU A 76 -11.15 3.05 5.05
N ASP A 77 -10.35 3.09 3.98
CA ASP A 77 -9.84 1.92 3.29
C ASP A 77 -8.41 1.53 3.69
N PHE A 78 -7.87 2.14 4.77
CA PHE A 78 -6.70 1.67 5.48
C PHE A 78 -7.10 0.64 6.53
N ASN A 79 -6.59 -0.57 6.40
CA ASN A 79 -7.01 -1.73 7.18
C ASN A 79 -5.81 -2.56 7.63
N VAL A 80 -6.05 -3.50 8.54
CA VAL A 80 -5.10 -4.56 8.88
C VAL A 80 -5.52 -5.83 8.17
N ILE A 81 -4.56 -6.52 7.56
CA ILE A 81 -4.72 -7.84 6.99
C ILE A 81 -3.89 -8.84 7.81
N GLU A 82 -4.52 -9.91 8.25
CA GLU A 82 -3.90 -10.98 9.05
C GLU A 82 -4.10 -12.31 8.32
N TYR A 83 -3.01 -13.03 8.07
CA TYR A 83 -3.06 -14.38 7.52
C TYR A 83 -2.92 -15.42 8.63
N SER A 84 -3.93 -16.28 8.76
CA SER A 84 -3.88 -17.39 9.69
C SER A 84 -3.38 -18.64 8.99
N THR A 85 -2.13 -19.01 9.26
CA THR A 85 -1.51 -20.25 8.77
C THR A 85 -2.26 -21.50 9.20
N SER A 86 -2.96 -21.46 10.34
CA SER A 86 -3.71 -22.59 10.88
C SER A 86 -4.94 -23.00 10.05
N ASN A 87 -5.52 -22.06 9.29
CA ASN A 87 -6.73 -22.30 8.52
C ASN A 87 -6.65 -21.76 7.08
N GLU A 88 -5.46 -21.31 6.66
CA GLU A 88 -5.14 -20.75 5.33
C GLU A 88 -6.13 -19.65 4.92
N LYS A 89 -6.52 -18.79 5.88
CA LYS A 89 -7.45 -17.69 5.62
C LYS A 89 -6.84 -16.35 5.99
N THR A 90 -7.25 -15.39 5.18
CA THR A 90 -6.96 -13.99 5.35
C THR A 90 -8.14 -13.28 5.98
N PHE A 91 -7.88 -12.56 7.06
CA PHE A 91 -8.84 -11.72 7.76
C PHE A 91 -8.49 -10.26 7.52
N ILE A 92 -9.50 -9.44 7.23
CA ILE A 92 -9.33 -8.00 7.07
C ILE A 92 -10.12 -7.33 8.18
N LYS A 93 -9.43 -6.51 8.97
CA LYS A 93 -9.98 -5.75 10.08
C LYS A 93 -9.78 -4.27 9.81
N THR A 94 -10.73 -3.44 10.20
CA THR A 94 -10.50 -2.00 10.29
C THR A 94 -9.44 -1.72 11.36
N ILE A 95 -8.81 -0.54 11.30
CA ILE A 95 -7.86 -0.11 12.34
C ILE A 95 -8.52 -0.15 13.73
N ALA A 96 -9.73 0.38 13.86
CA ALA A 96 -10.45 0.42 15.14
C ALA A 96 -10.75 -0.97 15.70
N GLU A 97 -11.12 -1.94 14.85
CA GLU A 97 -11.31 -3.33 15.28
C GLU A 97 -9.99 -3.94 15.78
N TYR A 98 -8.90 -3.72 15.05
CA TYR A 98 -7.59 -4.24 15.43
C TYR A 98 -7.09 -3.64 16.76
N GLU A 99 -7.11 -2.32 16.92
CA GLU A 99 -6.68 -1.65 18.16
C GLU A 99 -7.49 -2.09 19.37
N LEU A 100 -8.80 -2.32 19.20
CA LEU A 100 -9.67 -2.82 20.26
C LEU A 100 -9.34 -4.27 20.64
N GLU A 101 -9.06 -5.13 19.66
CA GLU A 101 -8.72 -6.54 19.89
C GLU A 101 -7.35 -6.72 20.55
N THR A 102 -6.35 -5.95 20.12
CA THR A 102 -4.97 -6.09 20.62
C THR A 102 -4.65 -5.16 21.79
N ASN A 103 -5.50 -4.16 22.07
CA ASN A 103 -5.24 -3.09 23.03
C ASN A 103 -3.89 -2.40 22.75
N THR A 104 -3.65 -2.04 21.48
CA THR A 104 -2.42 -1.40 21.00
C THR A 104 -2.78 -0.19 20.15
N ASN A 105 -1.96 0.87 20.17
CA ASN A 105 -2.07 1.96 19.21
C ASN A 105 -1.29 1.59 17.95
N ILE A 106 -1.93 1.63 16.77
CA ILE A 106 -1.25 1.24 15.54
C ILE A 106 -0.03 2.12 15.18
N GLU A 107 0.04 3.35 15.69
CA GLU A 107 1.17 4.25 15.45
C GLU A 107 2.46 3.74 16.11
N GLU A 108 2.38 2.82 17.06
CA GLU A 108 3.53 2.15 17.67
C GLU A 108 4.27 1.25 16.65
N PHE A 109 3.61 0.85 15.56
CA PHE A 109 4.22 0.08 14.48
C PHE A 109 4.78 0.94 13.35
N PHE A 110 4.57 2.25 13.38
CA PHE A 110 5.05 3.15 12.33
C PHE A 110 6.56 3.33 12.44
N PRO A 111 7.28 3.46 11.31
CA PRO A 111 8.72 3.62 11.32
C PRO A 111 9.11 4.99 11.88
N ASP A 112 10.43 5.17 12.07
CA ASP A 112 11.03 6.44 12.47
C ASP A 112 10.70 7.57 11.47
N GLU A 113 10.68 8.81 11.97
CA GLU A 113 10.23 9.99 11.23
C GLU A 113 11.03 10.30 9.95
N GLU A 114 12.28 9.83 9.87
CA GLU A 114 13.17 10.09 8.73
C GLU A 114 13.24 8.94 7.71
N SER A 115 12.58 7.81 7.98
CA SER A 115 12.60 6.65 7.08
C SER A 115 11.95 6.99 5.74
N LYS A 116 12.67 6.75 4.64
CA LYS A 116 12.25 7.03 3.27
C LYS A 116 12.62 5.88 2.35
N PHE A 117 11.90 5.77 1.25
CA PHE A 117 12.21 4.79 0.20
C PHE A 117 13.46 5.21 -0.57
N GLU A 118 14.46 4.33 -0.62
CA GLU A 118 15.75 4.60 -1.29
C GLU A 118 15.80 3.98 -2.70
N GLU A 119 15.28 2.77 -2.87
CA GLU A 119 15.26 2.03 -4.14
C GLU A 119 14.04 1.11 -4.26
N ASP A 120 13.71 0.70 -5.49
CA ASP A 120 12.91 -0.50 -5.70
C ASP A 120 13.83 -1.72 -5.77
N LEU A 121 13.63 -2.66 -4.85
CA LEU A 121 14.45 -3.85 -4.70
C LEU A 121 14.24 -4.89 -5.81
N ILE A 122 13.12 -4.82 -6.54
CA ILE A 122 12.86 -5.70 -7.69
C ILE A 122 13.70 -5.25 -8.88
N SER A 123 13.57 -3.99 -9.29
CA SER A 123 14.27 -3.46 -10.48
C SER A 123 15.65 -2.88 -10.18
N ARG A 124 16.03 -2.73 -8.90
CA ARG A 124 17.25 -2.06 -8.41
C ARG A 124 17.39 -0.62 -8.90
N LYS A 125 16.25 0.04 -9.12
CA LYS A 125 16.22 1.44 -9.53
C LYS A 125 16.15 2.33 -8.29
N PRO A 126 16.99 3.38 -8.19
CA PRO A 126 16.85 4.39 -7.16
C PRO A 126 15.45 5.00 -7.16
N PHE A 127 14.90 5.22 -5.97
CA PHE A 127 13.56 5.77 -5.81
C PHE A 127 13.44 7.14 -6.51
N LEU A 128 14.51 7.95 -6.48
CA LEU A 128 14.56 9.23 -7.18
C LEU A 128 14.20 9.12 -8.68
N LEU A 129 14.64 8.08 -9.37
CA LEU A 129 14.31 7.84 -10.79
C LEU A 129 12.89 7.27 -10.95
N LEU A 130 12.43 6.48 -9.99
CA LEU A 130 11.05 5.97 -9.98
C LEU A 130 10.05 7.12 -9.83
N LYS A 131 10.35 8.14 -9.01
CA LYS A 131 9.50 9.33 -8.86
C LYS A 131 9.27 10.07 -10.18
N GLU A 132 10.20 9.99 -11.11
CA GLU A 132 10.08 10.66 -12.42
C GLU A 132 9.24 9.84 -13.41
N SER A 133 9.16 8.52 -13.21
CA SER A 133 8.58 7.58 -14.16
C SER A 133 7.40 6.76 -13.61
N TYR A 134 7.00 6.96 -12.35
CA TYR A 134 5.98 6.13 -11.68
C TYR A 134 4.65 6.11 -12.45
N THR A 135 4.34 7.19 -13.16
CA THR A 135 3.09 7.31 -13.93
C THR A 135 2.93 6.24 -15.01
N GLU A 136 4.04 5.72 -15.54
CA GLU A 136 4.05 4.64 -16.53
C GLU A 136 3.56 3.30 -15.96
N PHE A 137 3.69 3.11 -14.65
CA PHE A 137 3.30 1.87 -13.94
C PHE A 137 1.84 1.87 -13.50
N PHE A 138 1.19 3.04 -13.46
CA PHE A 138 -0.20 3.20 -13.03
C PHE A 138 -1.10 3.84 -14.10
N PRO A 139 -1.03 3.41 -15.38
CA PRO A 139 -1.74 4.09 -16.46
C PRO A 139 -3.25 4.09 -16.25
N ASP A 140 -3.83 3.04 -15.68
CA ASP A 140 -5.29 2.92 -15.55
C ASP A 140 -5.89 3.77 -14.42
N ILE A 141 -5.08 4.10 -13.42
CA ILE A 141 -5.47 4.99 -12.33
C ILE A 141 -5.30 6.44 -12.77
N LEU A 142 -4.24 6.74 -13.54
CA LEU A 142 -3.91 8.11 -13.95
C LEU A 142 -4.64 8.58 -15.22
N LYS A 143 -4.84 7.70 -16.22
CA LYS A 143 -5.56 8.03 -17.47
C LYS A 143 -7.06 8.25 -17.29
N LYS A 144 -7.65 7.81 -16.18
CA LYS A 144 -9.08 8.07 -15.87
C LYS A 144 -9.43 9.57 -15.79
N ARG A 145 -8.45 10.47 -15.77
CA ARG A 145 -8.67 11.93 -15.90
C ARG A 145 -8.82 12.44 -17.34
N GLU A 146 -8.36 11.73 -18.36
CA GLU A 146 -8.39 12.26 -19.74
C GLU A 146 -9.72 12.01 -20.46
N CYS A 147 -10.50 11.00 -20.07
CA CYS A 147 -11.80 10.69 -20.70
C CYS A 147 -12.99 11.53 -20.20
N SER A 148 -12.80 12.50 -19.30
CA SER A 148 -13.89 13.38 -18.80
C SER A 148 -13.85 14.81 -19.35
N LYS A 149 -13.01 15.10 -20.36
CA LYS A 149 -12.93 16.42 -21.03
C LYS A 149 -13.24 16.40 -22.54
N SER A 150 -14.11 15.51 -23.01
CA SER A 150 -14.53 15.48 -24.41
C SER A 150 -16.06 15.41 -24.62
N SER A 151 -16.83 16.09 -23.77
CA SER A 151 -18.28 16.26 -23.98
C SER A 151 -18.75 17.68 -23.64
N PHE A 152 -18.15 18.69 -24.27
CA PHE A 152 -18.81 19.96 -24.55
C PHE A 152 -18.32 20.43 -25.92
N GLY A 153 -19.08 20.02 -26.94
CA GLY A 153 -18.87 20.37 -28.33
C GLY A 153 -20.18 20.17 -29.07
N VAL A 154 -21.16 21.03 -28.77
CA VAL A 154 -22.20 21.51 -29.70
C VAL A 154 -22.49 22.95 -29.31
#